data_AF-A0A2V6IZN3-F1
#
_entry.id   AF-A0A2V6IZN3-F1
#
_cell.length_a   1.000
_cell.length_b   1.000
_cell.length_c   1.000
_cell.angle_alpha   90.00
_cell.angle_beta   90.00
_cell.angle_gamma   90.00
#
_symmetry.space_group_name_H-M   'P 1'
#
loop_
_entity.id
_entity.type
_entity.pdbx_description
1 polymer ?
#
loop_
_entity_poly.entity_id
_entity_poly.type
_entity_poly.pdbx_seq_one_letter_code
_entity_poly.pdbx_strand_id
1 'polypeptide(L)'
;MLRIGCVKYLNARPLIRGWPGEVEFDHPSALCKRVANGELDVALVSSFEFLRNPIYRIIDFVSISSDGPVYSVVVAHRGEISEIDEIGLDPASETAVNLLRCLLAEV
;
A
#
# COMPACT_ATOMS: atom_id res chain seq x y z
N MET A 1 -14.35 -6.08 -21.03
CA MET A 1 -14.37 -4.83 -20.25
C MET A 1 -13.23 -4.93 -19.23
N LEU A 2 -12.52 -3.83 -18.93
CA LEU A 2 -11.37 -3.85 -18.03
C LEU A 2 -11.82 -4.11 -16.58
N ARG A 3 -11.20 -5.08 -15.91
CA ARG A 3 -11.47 -5.47 -14.51
C ARG A 3 -10.45 -4.81 -13.60
N ILE A 4 -10.91 -3.85 -12.78
CA ILE A 4 -10.06 -3.00 -11.95
C ILE A 4 -10.23 -3.37 -10.47
N GLY A 5 -9.12 -3.65 -9.81
CA GLY A 5 -9.04 -3.77 -8.36
C GLY A 5 -8.53 -2.49 -7.68
N CYS A 6 -9.05 -2.15 -6.51
CA CYS A 6 -8.56 -1.01 -5.74
C CYS A 6 -8.64 -1.24 -4.23
N VAL A 7 -7.71 -0.66 -3.48
CA VAL A 7 -7.77 -0.64 -2.01
C VAL A 7 -8.81 0.37 -1.51
N LYS A 8 -9.34 0.15 -0.31
CA LYS A 8 -10.40 0.99 0.31
C LYS A 8 -9.89 2.26 1.00
N TYR A 9 -8.64 2.65 0.80
CA TYR A 9 -8.03 3.80 1.46
C TYR A 9 -8.39 5.12 0.79
N LEU A 10 -8.48 6.20 1.58
CA LEU A 10 -8.90 7.52 1.09
C LEU A 10 -7.96 8.08 0.00
N ASN A 11 -6.66 7.84 0.14
CA ASN A 11 -5.63 8.26 -0.82
C ASN A 11 -5.75 7.58 -2.20
N ALA A 12 -6.46 6.45 -2.30
CA ALA A 12 -6.72 5.75 -3.55
C ALA A 12 -7.94 6.28 -4.32
N ARG A 13 -8.88 6.94 -3.64
CA ARG A 13 -10.14 7.41 -4.26
C ARG A 13 -9.94 8.35 -5.45
N PRO A 14 -8.97 9.28 -5.47
CA PRO A 14 -8.73 10.12 -6.63
C PRO A 14 -8.33 9.33 -7.88
N LEU A 15 -7.61 8.22 -7.74
CA LEU A 15 -7.09 7.43 -8.87
C LEU A 15 -8.19 6.66 -9.63
N ILE A 16 -9.30 6.37 -8.99
CA ILE A 16 -10.45 5.67 -9.60
C ILE A 16 -11.59 6.64 -9.95
N ARG A 17 -11.44 7.93 -9.67
CA ARG A 17 -12.50 8.92 -9.88
C ARG A 17 -12.76 9.11 -11.37
N GLY A 18 -14.03 9.03 -11.76
CA GLY A 18 -14.46 9.22 -13.15
C GLY A 18 -14.38 7.96 -14.02
N TRP A 19 -13.94 6.83 -13.47
CA TRP A 19 -14.07 5.54 -14.14
C TRP A 19 -15.55 5.14 -14.28
N PRO A 20 -16.05 4.84 -15.49
CA PRO A 20 -17.46 4.52 -15.71
C PRO A 20 -17.82 3.07 -15.37
N GLY A 21 -16.83 2.18 -15.20
CA GLY A 21 -17.04 0.78 -14.87
C GLY A 21 -17.02 0.49 -13.38
N GLU A 22 -17.24 -0.78 -13.02
CA GLU A 22 -17.11 -1.23 -11.64
C GLU A 22 -15.64 -1.30 -11.21
N VAL A 23 -15.42 -1.05 -9.92
CA VAL A 23 -14.12 -1.20 -9.25
C VAL A 23 -14.33 -2.18 -8.11
N GLU A 24 -13.53 -3.23 -8.10
CA GLU A 24 -13.56 -4.25 -7.06
C GLU A 24 -12.63 -3.87 -5.92
N PHE A 25 -13.18 -3.83 -4.70
CA PHE A 25 -12.42 -3.38 -3.54
C PHE A 25 -12.01 -4.51 -2.61
N ASP A 26 -10.71 -4.64 -2.36
CA ASP A 26 -10.16 -5.68 -1.49
C ASP A 26 -8.85 -5.24 -0.82
N HIS A 27 -8.28 -6.10 0.03
CA HIS A 27 -6.96 -5.93 0.61
C HIS A 27 -5.86 -6.12 -0.44
N PRO A 28 -4.69 -5.45 -0.31
CA PRO A 28 -3.61 -5.53 -1.29
C PRO A 28 -3.22 -6.97 -1.65
N SER A 29 -3.06 -7.84 -0.65
CA SER A 29 -2.65 -9.23 -0.85
C SER A 29 -3.68 -10.06 -1.64
N ALA A 30 -4.98 -9.80 -1.46
CA ALA A 30 -6.03 -10.42 -2.25
C ALA A 30 -6.01 -9.89 -3.69
N LEU A 31 -5.93 -8.57 -3.88
CA LEU A 31 -5.83 -7.95 -5.20
C LEU A 31 -4.64 -8.48 -6.01
N CYS A 32 -3.47 -8.62 -5.39
CA CYS A 32 -2.29 -9.21 -6.03
C CYS A 32 -2.54 -10.65 -6.52
N LYS A 33 -3.16 -11.49 -5.70
CA LYS A 33 -3.51 -12.88 -6.08
C LYS A 33 -4.48 -12.91 -7.25
N ARG A 34 -5.47 -12.02 -7.23
CA ARG A 34 -6.49 -11.95 -8.28
C ARG A 34 -5.90 -11.46 -9.61
N VAL A 35 -4.95 -10.52 -9.58
CA VAL A 35 -4.17 -10.15 -10.79
C VAL A 35 -3.34 -11.35 -11.27
N ALA A 36 -2.65 -12.05 -10.37
CA ALA A 36 -1.84 -13.22 -10.71
C ALA A 36 -2.66 -14.36 -11.36
N ASN A 37 -3.89 -14.56 -10.91
CA ASN A 37 -4.81 -15.56 -11.43
C ASN A 37 -5.54 -15.12 -12.72
N GLY A 38 -5.32 -13.89 -13.19
CA GLY A 38 -6.02 -13.34 -14.35
C GLY A 38 -7.50 -13.02 -14.08
N GLU A 39 -7.91 -12.87 -12.82
CA GLU A 39 -9.25 -12.47 -12.39
C GLU A 39 -9.44 -10.94 -12.48
N LEU A 40 -8.35 -10.17 -12.29
CA LEU A 40 -8.28 -8.72 -12.49
C LEU A 40 -7.25 -8.40 -13.58
N ASP A 41 -7.48 -7.34 -14.34
CA ASP A 41 -6.55 -6.88 -15.38
C ASP A 41 -5.54 -5.86 -14.82
N VAL A 42 -5.97 -5.05 -13.85
CA VAL A 42 -5.14 -4.06 -13.16
C VAL A 42 -5.63 -3.91 -11.73
N ALA A 43 -4.71 -3.70 -10.79
CA ALA A 43 -5.07 -3.39 -9.42
C ALA A 43 -4.12 -2.38 -8.79
N LEU A 44 -4.65 -1.54 -7.91
CA LEU A 44 -3.85 -0.72 -7.00
C LEU A 44 -3.44 -1.57 -5.80
N VAL A 45 -2.15 -1.84 -5.68
CA VAL A 45 -1.56 -2.70 -4.65
C VAL A 45 -0.43 -1.97 -3.92
N SER A 46 0.05 -2.52 -2.81
CA SER A 46 1.14 -1.91 -2.07
C SER A 46 2.49 -2.16 -2.78
N SER A 47 3.45 -1.25 -2.60
CA SER A 47 4.81 -1.43 -3.12
C SER A 47 5.50 -2.66 -2.54
N PHE A 48 5.19 -3.01 -1.29
CA PHE A 48 5.76 -4.17 -0.61
C PHE A 48 5.30 -5.49 -1.24
N GLU A 49 4.04 -5.58 -1.64
CA GLU A 49 3.54 -6.78 -2.32
C GLU A 49 4.25 -7.03 -3.66
N PHE A 50 4.54 -5.96 -4.42
CA PHE A 50 5.32 -6.09 -5.65
C PHE A 50 6.75 -6.55 -5.37
N LEU A 51 7.41 -5.93 -4.38
CA LEU A 51 8.79 -6.29 -4.01
C LEU A 51 8.88 -7.74 -3.52
N ARG A 52 7.84 -8.23 -2.83
CA ARG A 52 7.76 -9.62 -2.35
C ARG A 52 7.50 -10.61 -3.47
N ASN A 53 6.70 -10.24 -4.47
CA ASN A 53 6.30 -11.12 -5.56
C ASN A 53 6.17 -10.35 -6.89
N PRO A 54 7.28 -10.18 -7.64
CA PRO A 54 7.34 -9.34 -8.85
C PRO A 54 6.80 -10.06 -10.10
N ILE A 55 5.59 -10.62 -10.01
CA ILE A 55 4.95 -11.42 -11.07
C ILE A 55 4.05 -10.59 -12.01
N TYR A 56 3.94 -9.30 -11.77
CA TYR A 56 3.17 -8.34 -12.56
C TYR A 56 4.02 -7.11 -12.87
N ARG A 57 3.60 -6.32 -13.87
CA ARG A 57 4.29 -5.09 -14.26
C ARG A 57 3.69 -3.88 -13.54
N ILE A 58 4.54 -3.00 -13.04
CA ILE A 58 4.12 -1.67 -12.55
C ILE A 58 3.80 -0.78 -13.77
N ILE A 59 2.68 -0.05 -13.68
CA ILE A 59 2.31 0.94 -14.68
C ILE A 59 3.14 2.21 -14.45
N ASP A 60 3.77 2.69 -15.52
CA ASP A 60 4.61 3.88 -15.47
C ASP A 60 3.77 5.13 -15.14
N PHE A 61 4.40 6.12 -14.48
CA PHE A 61 3.86 7.45 -14.20
C PHE A 61 2.68 7.53 -13.22
N VAL A 62 2.24 6.43 -12.61
CA VAL A 62 1.14 6.43 -11.63
C VAL A 62 1.57 5.72 -10.36
N SER A 63 1.46 6.40 -9.22
CA SER A 63 1.70 5.81 -7.90
C SER A 63 0.99 6.60 -6.80
N ILE A 64 0.85 5.98 -5.63
CA ILE A 64 0.63 6.70 -4.37
C ILE A 64 2.00 6.85 -3.73
N SER A 65 2.49 8.08 -3.67
CA SER A 65 3.82 8.40 -3.17
C SER A 65 3.83 9.80 -2.56
N SER A 66 4.84 10.10 -1.76
CA SER A 66 5.04 11.38 -1.12
C SER A 66 6.52 11.72 -1.12
N ASP A 67 6.84 12.98 -1.43
CA ASP A 67 8.14 13.58 -1.17
C ASP A 67 8.00 14.41 0.12
N GLY A 68 8.58 13.92 1.21
CA GLY A 68 8.38 14.44 2.55
C GLY A 68 7.20 13.81 3.31
N PRO A 69 6.53 14.56 4.22
CA PRO A 69 5.51 14.00 5.09
C PRO A 69 4.24 13.52 4.35
N VAL A 70 3.84 12.26 4.60
CA VAL A 70 2.64 11.63 4.01
C VAL A 70 1.37 11.75 4.86
N TYR A 71 1.53 12.14 6.14
CA TYR A 71 0.48 12.39 7.16
C TYR A 71 -0.49 11.24 7.50
N SER A 72 -0.50 10.17 6.73
CA SER A 72 -1.37 8.99 6.88
C SER A 72 -0.62 7.72 7.28
N VAL A 73 0.70 7.82 7.43
CA VAL A 73 1.58 6.78 7.98
C VAL A 73 2.35 7.42 9.13
N VAL A 74 2.11 6.94 10.35
CA VAL A 74 2.61 7.56 11.58
C VAL A 74 3.03 6.51 12.60
N VAL A 75 4.11 6.79 13.32
CA VAL A 75 4.41 6.12 14.60
C VAL A 75 3.88 7.03 15.69
N ALA A 76 2.76 6.66 16.29
CA ALA A 76 2.19 7.42 17.40
C ALA A 76 2.88 7.00 18.71
N HIS A 77 3.39 7.97 19.47
CA HIS A 77 4.07 7.74 20.75
C HIS A 77 3.70 8.84 21.76
N ARG A 78 4.11 8.63 23.02
CA ARG A 78 4.08 9.65 24.09
C ARG A 78 5.50 9.82 24.62
N GLY A 79 5.89 11.05 24.94
CA GLY A 79 7.26 11.35 25.37
C GLY A 79 8.26 11.33 24.22
N GLU A 80 9.54 11.23 24.55
CA GLU A 80 10.63 11.20 23.56
C GLU A 80 10.70 9.83 22.87
N ILE A 81 10.84 9.82 21.55
CA ILE A 81 10.89 8.57 20.77
C ILE A 81 12.10 7.69 21.13
N SER A 82 13.18 8.30 21.62
CA SER A 82 14.39 7.61 22.07
C SER A 82 14.20 6.78 23.35
N GLU A 83 13.10 6.97 24.07
CA GLU A 83 12.77 6.23 25.31
C GLU A 83 11.83 5.05 25.04
N ILE A 84 11.47 4.79 23.78
CA ILE A 84 10.52 3.75 23.39
C ILE A 84 11.27 2.43 23.15
N ASP A 85 11.02 1.43 23.99
CA ASP A 85 11.59 0.08 23.84
C ASP A 85 10.78 -0.82 22.89
N GLU A 86 9.46 -0.59 22.77
CA GLU A 86 8.56 -1.45 22.00
C GLU A 86 7.56 -0.62 21.17
N ILE A 87 7.34 -1.03 19.92
CA ILE A 87 6.35 -0.43 19.01
C ILE A 87 5.31 -1.50 18.62
N GLY A 88 4.05 -1.26 18.98
CA GLY A 88 2.92 -2.07 18.51
C GLY A 88 2.67 -1.87 17.01
N LEU A 89 2.50 -2.96 16.28
CA LEU A 89 2.33 -2.95 14.82
C LEU A 89 0.89 -3.25 14.44
N ASP A 90 0.35 -2.49 13.48
CA ASP A 90 -0.92 -2.81 12.84
C ASP A 90 -0.69 -3.84 11.72
N PRO A 91 -1.29 -5.05 11.80
CA PRO A 91 -1.15 -6.08 10.77
C PRO A 91 -1.66 -5.63 9.39
N ALA A 92 -2.58 -4.67 9.32
CA ALA A 92 -3.09 -4.16 8.05
C ALA A 92 -2.10 -3.23 7.33
N SER A 93 -0.99 -2.86 7.98
CA SER A 93 -0.06 -1.82 7.52
C SER A 93 1.30 -2.39 7.06
N GLU A 94 1.30 -3.49 6.30
CA GLU A 94 2.52 -4.22 5.91
C GLU A 94 3.64 -3.33 5.32
N THR A 95 3.32 -2.41 4.40
CA THR A 95 4.33 -1.51 3.82
C THR A 95 4.95 -0.58 4.86
N ALA A 96 4.13 0.04 5.71
CA ALA A 96 4.61 0.97 6.72
C ALA A 96 5.44 0.27 7.81
N VAL A 97 5.04 -0.94 8.20
CA VAL A 97 5.80 -1.77 9.14
C VAL A 97 7.18 -2.11 8.58
N ASN A 98 7.29 -2.46 7.30
CA ASN A 98 8.59 -2.76 6.70
C ASN A 98 9.44 -1.49 6.53
N LEU A 99 8.84 -0.34 6.19
CA LEU A 99 9.55 0.94 6.19
C LEU A 99 10.10 1.28 7.58
N LEU A 100 9.31 1.11 8.64
CA LEU A 100 9.75 1.31 10.02
C LEU A 100 10.95 0.43 10.36
N ARG A 101 10.93 -0.85 9.96
CA ARG A 101 12.07 -1.76 10.17
C ARG A 101 13.34 -1.29 9.45
N CYS A 102 13.22 -0.80 8.22
CA CYS A 102 14.36 -0.23 7.50
C CYS A 102 14.92 0.99 8.25
N LEU A 103 14.05 1.92 8.64
CA LEU A 103 14.46 3.14 9.37
C LEU A 103 15.14 2.82 10.70
N LEU A 104 14.62 1.86 11.47
CA LEU A 104 15.24 1.44 12.73
C LEU A 104 16.58 0.72 12.55
N ALA A 105 16.84 0.14 11.38
CA ALA A 105 18.10 -0.53 11.05
C ALA A 105 19.17 0.42 10.50
N GLU A 106 18.80 1.64 10.11
CA GLU A 106 19.74 2.70 9.68
C GLU A 106 20.37 3.46 10.87
N VAL A 107 19.85 3.24 12.08
CA VAL A 107 20.31 3.89 13.34
C VAL A 107 21.51 3.15 13.94
#